data_AF-A0A522BCV5-F1
#
_entry.id   AF-A0A522BCV5-F1
#
_cell.length_a   1.000
_cell.length_b   1.000
_cell.length_c   1.000
_cell.angle_alpha   90.00
_cell.angle_beta   90.00
_cell.angle_gamma   90.00
#
_symmetry.space_group_name_H-M   'P 1'
#
loop_
_entity.id
_entity.type
_entity.pdbx_description
1 polymer ?
#
loop_
_entity_poly.entity_id
_entity_poly.type
_entity_poly.pdbx_seq_one_letter_code
_entity_poly.pdbx_strand_id
1 'polypeptide(L)'
;MKKNTFYGLVLILAFILVAAPWLASPAAAADLKPARVDDASEKVFVVIDPKASMTNDLFIANVKQARAYVAKNKAGWSGNWSIAFFADAKYAFDKEDGKVKQYVADKSWHNSFLAEYSNKAKTLVFFPMDISMKEEIKVD
;
A
#
# COMPACT_ATOMS: atom_id res chain seq x y z
N MET A 1 -60.60 -47.69 -32.16
CA MET A 1 -61.49 -46.83 -31.36
C MET A 1 -61.21 -47.06 -29.87
N LYS A 2 -61.08 -45.97 -29.09
CA LYS A 2 -61.04 -45.90 -27.60
C LYS A 2 -59.75 -46.47 -26.95
N LYS A 3 -59.05 -45.83 -25.99
CA LYS A 3 -59.24 -44.64 -25.14
C LYS A 3 -57.87 -44.18 -24.57
N ASN A 4 -57.78 -42.88 -24.26
CA ASN A 4 -56.94 -42.13 -23.32
C ASN A 4 -56.16 -42.95 -22.25
N THR A 5 -55.02 -42.50 -21.73
CA THR A 5 -54.97 -41.56 -20.58
C THR A 5 -53.54 -41.10 -20.27
N PHE A 6 -53.44 -39.81 -19.93
CA PHE A 6 -52.32 -39.03 -19.43
C PHE A 6 -51.82 -39.49 -18.05
N TYR A 7 -50.50 -39.65 -17.87
CA TYR A 7 -49.76 -39.43 -16.62
C TYR A 7 -48.35 -38.99 -17.06
N GLY A 8 -47.86 -37.77 -16.85
CA GLY A 8 -47.89 -37.03 -15.60
C GLY A 8 -46.65 -37.40 -14.78
N LEU A 9 -45.46 -37.03 -15.22
CA LEU A 9 -44.25 -37.09 -14.39
C LEU A 9 -43.36 -35.88 -14.69
N VAL A 10 -43.64 -34.79 -13.99
CA VAL A 10 -42.74 -33.63 -13.88
C VAL A 10 -41.63 -34.04 -12.91
N LEU A 11 -40.44 -34.31 -13.43
CA LEU A 11 -39.23 -34.46 -12.65
C LEU A 11 -38.83 -33.07 -12.14
N ILE A 12 -39.17 -32.77 -10.88
CA ILE A 12 -38.69 -31.59 -10.17
C ILE A 12 -37.23 -31.85 -9.81
N LEU A 13 -36.31 -31.28 -10.59
CA LEU A 13 -34.93 -31.10 -10.19
C LEU A 13 -34.89 -30.07 -9.05
N ALA A 14 -34.73 -30.56 -7.82
CA ALA A 14 -34.35 -29.73 -6.69
C ALA A 14 -32.89 -29.31 -6.86
N PHE A 15 -32.65 -28.20 -7.56
CA PHE A 15 -31.39 -27.48 -7.51
C PHE A 15 -31.29 -26.81 -6.14
N ILE A 16 -30.54 -27.42 -5.22
CA ILE A 16 -30.13 -26.77 -3.98
C ILE A 16 -29.16 -25.67 -4.37
N LEU A 17 -29.66 -24.43 -4.49
CA LEU A 17 -28.85 -23.22 -4.51
C LEU A 17 -28.23 -23.09 -3.11
N VAL A 18 -27.02 -23.60 -2.92
CA VAL A 18 -26.18 -23.16 -1.82
C VAL A 18 -25.69 -21.76 -2.22
N ALA A 19 -26.46 -20.74 -1.84
CA ALA A 19 -25.96 -19.38 -1.83
C ALA A 19 -24.79 -19.35 -0.83
N ALA A 20 -23.56 -19.33 -1.34
CA ALA A 20 -22.38 -19.12 -0.52
C ALA A 20 -22.24 -17.61 -0.27
N PRO A 21 -22.47 -17.09 0.95
CA PRO A 21 -22.31 -15.67 1.26
C PRO A 21 -20.83 -15.33 1.51
N TRP A 22 -19.91 -15.79 0.64
CA TRP A 22 -18.45 -15.69 0.87
C TRP A 22 -17.70 -15.01 -0.29
N LEU A 23 -18.40 -14.26 -1.14
CA LEU A 23 -17.78 -13.21 -1.95
C LEU A 23 -17.95 -11.86 -1.24
N ALA A 24 -17.53 -11.78 0.02
CA ALA A 24 -17.06 -10.50 0.52
C ALA A 24 -15.75 -10.24 -0.23
N SER A 25 -15.83 -9.52 -1.36
CA SER A 25 -14.64 -8.88 -1.92
C SER A 25 -13.96 -8.18 -0.75
N PRO A 26 -12.65 -8.39 -0.52
CA PRO A 26 -11.94 -7.56 0.45
C PRO A 26 -12.23 -6.13 0.04
N ALA A 27 -12.81 -5.34 0.95
CA ALA A 27 -13.13 -3.94 0.72
C ALA A 27 -11.94 -3.35 -0.04
N ALA A 28 -12.18 -2.88 -1.28
CA ALA A 28 -11.12 -2.46 -2.18
C ALA A 28 -10.14 -1.61 -1.37
N ALA A 29 -8.93 -2.15 -1.15
CA ALA A 29 -7.95 -1.48 -0.31
C ALA A 29 -7.79 -0.08 -0.89
N ALA A 30 -8.11 0.95 -0.10
CA ALA A 30 -8.15 2.32 -0.61
C ALA A 30 -6.86 2.61 -1.38
N ASP A 31 -7.00 3.12 -2.61
CA ASP A 31 -5.86 3.43 -3.46
C ASP A 31 -4.89 4.37 -2.71
N LEU A 32 -3.59 4.05 -2.74
CA LEU A 32 -2.57 4.93 -2.17
C LEU A 32 -2.69 6.32 -2.81
N LYS A 33 -2.69 7.36 -1.96
CA LYS A 33 -2.54 8.75 -2.39
C LYS A 33 -1.18 9.25 -1.94
N PRO A 34 -0.13 9.15 -2.79
CA PRO A 34 1.18 9.69 -2.45
C PRO A 34 1.10 11.18 -2.17
N ALA A 35 1.87 11.65 -1.19
CA ALA A 35 2.06 13.08 -0.98
C ALA A 35 2.87 13.70 -2.12
N ARG A 36 3.82 12.93 -2.66
CA ARG A 36 4.65 13.29 -3.81
C ARG A 36 5.13 12.03 -4.52
N VAL A 37 5.43 12.17 -5.80
CA VAL A 37 6.13 11.16 -6.59
C VAL A 37 7.25 11.85 -7.34
N ASP A 38 8.45 11.29 -7.32
CA ASP A 38 9.61 11.77 -8.07
C ASP A 38 10.01 10.71 -9.10
N ASP A 39 9.84 11.05 -10.37
CA ASP A 39 10.15 10.16 -11.49
C ASP A 39 11.65 10.07 -11.78
N ALA A 40 12.47 11.05 -11.36
CA ALA A 40 13.90 11.04 -11.61
C ALA A 40 14.64 10.10 -10.64
N SER A 41 14.21 10.08 -9.37
CA SER A 41 14.76 9.19 -8.34
C SER A 41 13.95 7.90 -8.15
N GLU A 42 12.87 7.73 -8.91
CA GLU A 42 11.90 6.63 -8.79
C GLU A 42 11.44 6.43 -7.34
N LYS A 43 10.97 7.52 -6.72
CA LYS A 43 10.64 7.54 -5.30
C LYS A 43 9.20 7.97 -5.07
N VAL A 44 8.50 7.23 -4.23
CA VAL A 44 7.16 7.58 -3.74
C VAL A 44 7.28 8.15 -2.33
N PHE A 45 6.69 9.32 -2.10
CA PHE A 45 6.68 9.94 -0.78
C PHE A 45 5.29 9.78 -0.16
N VAL A 46 5.25 9.20 1.03
CA VAL A 46 4.02 8.90 1.77
C VAL A 46 4.04 9.64 3.09
N VAL A 47 2.90 10.24 3.46
CA VAL A 47 2.73 10.90 4.74
C VAL A 47 1.86 10.03 5.63
N ILE A 48 2.36 9.73 6.83
CA ILE A 48 1.65 9.00 7.86
C ILE A 48 1.13 10.04 8.86
N ASP A 49 -0.18 10.02 9.14
CA ASP A 49 -0.76 10.89 10.16
C ASP A 49 -0.07 10.62 11.51
N PRO A 50 0.55 11.62 12.16
CA PRO A 50 1.21 11.43 13.45
C PRO A 50 0.25 11.02 14.57
N LYS A 51 -1.07 11.17 14.37
CA LYS A 51 -2.10 10.65 15.29
C LYS A 51 -2.42 9.17 15.08
N ALA A 52 -1.97 8.57 13.97
CA ALA A 52 -2.13 7.15 13.73
C ALA A 52 -1.19 6.34 14.64
N SER A 53 -1.59 5.11 14.96
CA SER A 53 -0.71 4.18 15.66
C SER A 53 0.44 3.77 14.75
N MET A 54 1.65 4.22 15.08
CA MET A 54 2.89 3.93 14.33
C MET A 54 3.33 2.48 14.57
N THR A 55 2.64 1.55 13.90
CA THR A 55 2.90 0.11 13.97
C THR A 55 3.54 -0.39 12.68
N ASN A 56 4.33 -1.46 12.75
CA ASN A 56 4.95 -2.07 11.56
C ASN A 56 3.90 -2.45 10.51
N ASP A 57 2.73 -2.94 10.93
CA ASP A 57 1.63 -3.31 10.05
C ASP A 57 1.11 -2.14 9.22
N LEU A 58 1.07 -0.93 9.78
CA LEU A 58 0.68 0.28 9.06
C LEU A 58 1.64 0.55 7.89
N PHE A 59 2.96 0.47 8.13
CA PHE A 59 3.95 0.71 7.08
C PHE A 59 3.94 -0.41 6.04
N ILE A 60 3.82 -1.67 6.47
CA ILE A 60 3.70 -2.83 5.57
C ILE A 60 2.46 -2.69 4.66
N ALA A 61 1.31 -2.27 5.21
CA ALA A 61 0.11 -2.03 4.43
C ALA A 61 0.33 -0.93 3.38
N ASN A 62 0.97 0.18 3.74
CA ASN A 62 1.31 1.24 2.80
C ASN A 62 2.32 0.78 1.74
N VAL A 63 3.30 -0.05 2.08
CA VAL A 63 4.23 -0.64 1.10
C VAL A 63 3.46 -1.47 0.07
N LYS A 64 2.48 -2.29 0.49
CA LYS A 64 1.64 -3.07 -0.43
C LYS A 64 0.83 -2.18 -1.36
N GLN A 65 0.22 -1.12 -0.84
CA GLN A 65 -0.54 -0.16 -1.64
C GLN A 65 0.38 0.61 -2.62
N ALA A 66 1.59 0.98 -2.19
CA ALA A 66 2.58 1.63 -3.04
C ALA A 66 3.08 0.71 -4.17
N ARG A 67 3.32 -0.58 -3.90
CA ARG A 67 3.64 -1.56 -4.93
C ARG A 67 2.55 -1.63 -6.00
N ALA A 68 1.29 -1.67 -5.59
CA ALA A 68 0.15 -1.65 -6.51
C ALA A 68 0.10 -0.33 -7.29
N TYR A 69 0.32 0.81 -6.64
CA TYR A 69 0.38 2.12 -7.27
C TYR A 69 1.49 2.20 -8.34
N VAL A 70 2.71 1.77 -8.02
CA VAL A 70 3.85 1.79 -8.95
C VAL A 70 3.59 0.86 -10.13
N ALA A 71 3.10 -0.36 -9.89
CA ALA A 71 2.77 -1.29 -10.96
C ALA A 71 1.71 -0.73 -11.93
N LYS A 72 0.71 -0.01 -11.41
CA LYS A 72 -0.39 0.57 -12.20
C LYS A 72 0.03 1.86 -12.93
N ASN A 73 0.79 2.73 -12.28
CA ASN A 73 0.99 4.11 -12.74
C ASN A 73 2.42 4.42 -13.22
N LYS A 74 3.39 3.58 -12.86
CA LYS A 74 4.82 3.80 -13.08
C LYS A 74 5.49 2.58 -13.71
N ALA A 75 4.83 2.01 -14.73
CA ALA A 75 5.30 0.80 -15.42
C ALA A 75 6.69 0.93 -16.07
N GLY A 76 7.17 2.16 -16.30
CA GLY A 76 8.50 2.43 -16.86
C GLY A 76 9.62 2.59 -15.84
N TRP A 77 9.32 2.59 -14.53
CA TRP A 77 10.34 2.64 -13.50
C TRP A 77 11.14 1.34 -13.46
N SER A 78 12.40 1.45 -13.08
CA SER A 78 13.28 0.33 -12.83
C SER A 78 12.80 -0.48 -11.61
N GLY A 79 13.35 -1.68 -11.43
CA GLY A 79 13.09 -2.46 -10.20
C GLY A 79 13.66 -1.84 -8.92
N ASN A 80 14.31 -0.68 -8.99
CA ASN A 80 15.09 -0.09 -7.87
C ASN A 80 14.39 1.09 -7.17
N TRP A 81 13.12 1.32 -7.43
CA TRP A 81 12.35 2.37 -6.77
C TRP A 81 12.28 2.22 -5.24
N SER A 82 12.01 3.31 -4.53
CA SER A 82 11.85 3.31 -3.06
C SER A 82 10.63 4.11 -2.59
N ILE A 83 10.26 3.92 -1.32
CA ILE A 83 9.19 4.68 -0.64
C ILE A 83 9.78 5.36 0.57
N ALA A 84 9.58 6.66 0.69
CA ALA A 84 10.00 7.46 1.84
C ALA A 84 8.78 7.89 2.66
N PHE A 85 8.76 7.55 3.94
CA PHE A 85 7.66 7.83 4.86
C PHE A 85 7.95 9.03 5.74
N PHE A 86 7.00 9.96 5.83
CA PHE A 86 7.12 11.19 6.60
C PHE A 86 5.94 11.42 7.54
N ALA A 87 6.15 12.11 8.65
CA ALA A 87 5.09 12.58 9.54
C ALA A 87 4.34 13.83 9.03
N ASP A 88 4.94 14.61 8.12
CA ASP A 88 4.32 15.84 7.58
C ASP A 88 4.72 16.05 6.11
N ALA A 89 3.72 16.41 5.28
CA ALA A 89 3.85 16.61 3.85
C ALA A 89 4.86 17.69 3.47
N LYS A 90 5.09 18.70 4.31
CA LYS A 90 6.07 19.76 4.01
C LYS A 90 7.51 19.27 3.99
N TYR A 91 7.80 18.10 4.58
CA TYR A 91 9.12 17.47 4.57
C TYR A 91 9.26 16.36 3.52
N ALA A 92 8.18 15.99 2.84
CA ALA A 92 8.11 14.86 1.91
C ALA A 92 8.82 15.12 0.56
N PHE A 93 10.12 15.32 0.63
CA PHE A 93 11.05 15.59 -0.46
C PHE A 93 12.37 14.85 -0.21
N ASP A 94 13.16 14.65 -1.25
CA ASP A 94 14.55 14.21 -1.09
C ASP A 94 15.33 15.22 -0.25
N LYS A 95 16.27 14.72 0.56
CA LYS A 95 17.07 15.54 1.48
C LYS A 95 17.83 16.66 0.77
N GLU A 96 18.22 16.44 -0.48
CA GLU A 96 18.96 17.40 -1.30
C GLU A 96 18.04 18.36 -2.09
N ASP A 97 16.70 18.22 -1.99
CA ASP A 97 15.76 19.15 -2.62
C ASP A 97 15.86 20.54 -1.95
N GLY A 98 16.07 21.57 -2.76
CA GLY A 98 16.21 22.95 -2.28
C GLY A 98 15.03 23.43 -1.43
N LYS A 99 13.83 22.86 -1.60
CA LYS A 99 12.62 23.20 -0.84
C LYS A 99 12.70 22.77 0.64
N VAL A 100 13.51 21.77 0.96
CA VAL A 100 13.65 21.27 2.34
C VAL A 100 15.00 21.57 2.97
N LYS A 101 15.91 22.24 2.26
CA LYS A 101 17.27 22.54 2.73
C LYS A 101 17.30 23.21 4.12
N GLN A 102 16.38 24.15 4.38
CA GLN A 102 16.26 24.79 5.69
C GLN A 102 15.86 23.80 6.81
N TYR A 103 14.93 22.88 6.52
CA TYR A 103 14.47 21.86 7.46
C TYR A 103 15.49 20.74 7.68
N VAL A 104 16.38 20.53 6.72
CA VAL A 104 17.53 19.64 6.89
C VAL A 104 18.54 20.29 7.84
N ALA A 105 18.81 21.59 7.67
CA ALA A 105 19.75 22.33 8.53
C ALA A 105 19.29 22.38 9.99
N ASP A 106 17.99 22.54 10.25
CA ASP A 106 17.42 22.58 11.60
C ASP A 106 17.03 21.20 12.17
N LYS A 107 17.31 20.11 11.43
CA LYS A 107 16.97 18.71 11.74
C LYS A 107 15.48 18.35 11.74
N SER A 108 14.56 19.28 11.46
CA SER A 108 13.12 18.98 11.41
C SER A 108 12.77 17.96 10.32
N TRP A 109 13.48 17.97 9.19
CA TRP A 109 13.33 16.95 8.15
C TRP A 109 13.67 15.56 8.67
N HIS A 110 14.78 15.43 9.41
CA HIS A 110 15.22 14.17 10.01
C HIS A 110 14.23 13.65 11.04
N ASN A 111 13.71 14.54 11.89
CA ASN A 111 12.71 14.18 12.91
C ASN A 111 11.37 13.78 12.29
N SER A 112 11.07 14.23 11.07
CA SER A 112 9.86 13.85 10.34
C SER A 112 10.05 12.59 9.49
N PHE A 113 11.27 12.10 9.26
CA PHE A 113 11.53 10.95 8.39
C PHE A 113 11.39 9.66 9.20
N LEU A 114 10.36 8.88 8.89
CA LEU A 114 9.91 7.76 9.73
C LEU A 114 10.51 6.43 9.28
N ALA A 115 10.49 6.17 7.97
CA ALA A 115 10.93 4.90 7.40
C ALA A 115 11.27 5.06 5.92
N GLU A 116 12.04 4.10 5.39
CA GLU A 116 12.26 3.94 3.96
C GLU A 116 12.12 2.49 3.54
N TYR A 117 11.38 2.23 2.45
CA TYR A 117 11.29 0.92 1.82
C TYR A 117 12.10 0.90 0.52
N SER A 118 12.98 -0.08 0.35
CA SER A 118 13.66 -0.37 -0.91
C SER A 118 13.00 -1.53 -1.65
N ASN A 119 12.52 -1.31 -2.88
CA ASN A 119 11.97 -2.39 -3.70
C ASN A 119 13.04 -3.37 -4.19
N LYS A 120 14.28 -2.91 -4.37
CA LYS A 120 15.40 -3.77 -4.77
C LYS A 120 15.75 -4.76 -3.66
N ALA A 121 15.91 -4.26 -2.43
CA ALA A 121 16.31 -5.08 -1.29
C ALA A 121 15.12 -5.79 -0.63
N LYS A 122 13.89 -5.34 -0.90
CA LYS A 122 12.66 -5.78 -0.21
C LYS A 122 12.72 -5.53 1.29
N THR A 123 13.34 -4.42 1.68
CA THR A 123 13.54 -4.07 3.09
C THR A 123 12.89 -2.74 3.42
N LEU A 124 12.23 -2.70 4.58
CA LEU A 124 11.70 -1.52 5.22
C LEU A 124 12.60 -1.21 6.42
N VAL A 125 13.23 -0.04 6.40
CA VAL A 125 14.09 0.44 7.48
C VAL A 125 13.36 1.55 8.22
N PHE A 126 13.22 1.37 9.53
CA PHE A 126 12.68 2.39 10.42
C PHE A 126 13.82 3.28 10.92
N PHE A 127 13.55 4.58 10.87
CA PHE A 127 14.42 5.58 11.47
C PHE A 127 13.75 6.00 12.77
N PRO A 128 14.23 5.53 13.93
CA PRO A 128 13.80 6.12 15.20
C PRO A 128 14.03 7.64 15.14
N MET A 129 13.16 8.39 15.84
CA MET A 129 13.40 9.82 16.10
C MET A 129 14.72 10.08 16.85
N ASP A 130 15.41 9.03 17.31
CA ASP A 130 16.77 9.04 17.85
C ASP A 130 17.66 8.04 17.09
N ILE A 131 18.64 8.55 16.33
CA ILE A 131 19.40 7.94 15.21
C ILE A 131 20.15 6.63 15.58
N SER A 132 20.14 6.21 16.85
CA SER A 132 20.90 5.09 17.41
C SER A 132 20.25 3.70 17.29
N MET A 133 18.98 3.59 16.87
CA MET A 133 18.25 2.30 16.84
C MET A 133 17.51 2.02 15.52
N LYS A 134 18.25 1.81 14.43
CA LYS A 134 17.61 1.38 13.17
C LYS A 134 17.03 -0.03 13.31
N GLU A 135 15.75 -0.20 12.98
CA GLU A 135 15.11 -1.51 12.83
C GLU A 135 14.89 -1.79 11.34
N GLU A 136 15.26 -2.97 10.86
CA GLU A 136 15.10 -3.38 9.46
C GLU A 136 14.25 -4.64 9.37
N ILE A 137 13.25 -4.61 8.50
CA ILE A 137 12.29 -5.70 8.31
C ILE A 137 12.20 -6.04 6.82
N LYS A 138 12.21 -7.33 6.49
CA LYS A 138 11.93 -7.80 5.13
C LYS A 138 10.42 -7.78 4.85
N VAL A 139 10.04 -7.26 3.69
CA VAL A 139 8.64 -7.22 3.25
C VAL A 139 8.51 -8.02 1.95
N ASP A 140 7.86 -9.18 2.05
CA ASP A 140 7.58 -10.09 0.94
C ASP A 140 6.56 -9.52 -0.06
#